data_AF-A0AAW1NU44-F1
#
_entry.id   AF-A0AAW1NU44-F1
#
_cell.length_a   1.000
_cell.length_b   1.000
_cell.length_c   1.000
_cell.angle_alpha   90.00
_cell.angle_beta   90.00
_cell.angle_gamma   90.00
#
_symmetry.space_group_name_H-M   'P 1'
#
loop_
_entity.id
_entity.type
_entity.pdbx_description
1 polymer ?
#
loop_
_entity_poly.entity_id
_entity_poly.type
_entity_poly.pdbx_seq_one_letter_code
_entity_poly.pdbx_strand_id
1 'polypeptide(L)'
;MSMPFAVLLLRSVYEAADSLDFIAMDQYQKEFWKLRQREYEPFLERCKPLPVRQGDLTDPLYFDFISFAQFATLNEEMRYGKQTFQEWCEECEDQQRTIQRSAELRDNQSLAPALLQRAGDAIYAGLQSGFRGETYDVPQPCPTGASLDELASCVQGVLDVFVSKGYAQKAQVSCVNCHRDEHSIEWHGAGAGGGAFTVHLERPSTLWGLGRLNGGSSVAPAFDALTVAAYLRTCHCQASWSIKQRANGVDETWEVHA
;
A
#
# COMPACT_ATOMS: atom_id res chain seq x y z
N MET A 1 15.25 3.40 6.72
CA MET A 1 14.36 2.21 6.71
C MET A 1 15.18 0.92 6.75
N SER A 2 14.68 -0.18 7.33
CA SER A 2 15.38 -1.48 7.25
C SER A 2 15.28 -2.08 5.84
N MET A 3 16.34 -2.78 5.39
CA MET A 3 16.39 -3.37 4.05
C MET A 3 15.33 -4.49 3.86
N PRO A 4 15.16 -5.47 4.77
CA PRO A 4 14.15 -6.50 4.58
C PRO A 4 12.73 -5.93 4.53
N PHE A 5 12.41 -4.93 5.36
CA PHE A 5 11.11 -4.26 5.34
C PHE A 5 10.87 -3.52 4.03
N ALA A 6 11.83 -2.71 3.55
CA ALA A 6 11.72 -2.02 2.27
C ALA A 6 11.50 -3.00 1.10
N VAL A 7 12.22 -4.13 1.12
CA VAL A 7 12.06 -5.19 0.11
C VAL A 7 10.69 -5.85 0.22
N LEU A 8 10.19 -6.13 1.43
CA LEU A 8 8.83 -6.67 1.63
C LEU A 8 7.80 -5.77 0.95
N LEU A 9 7.81 -4.46 1.25
CA LEU A 9 6.85 -3.51 0.69
C LEU A 9 6.84 -3.51 -0.84
N LEU A 10 8.00 -3.34 -1.48
CA LEU A 10 8.10 -3.26 -2.94
C LEU A 10 7.81 -4.61 -3.61
N ARG A 11 8.24 -5.71 -3.00
CA ARG A 11 8.05 -7.06 -3.56
C ARG A 11 6.61 -7.50 -3.49
N SER A 12 5.88 -7.19 -2.41
CA SER A 12 4.46 -7.49 -2.31
C SER A 12 3.63 -6.83 -3.41
N VAL A 13 3.97 -5.59 -3.80
CA VAL A 13 3.32 -4.91 -4.94
C VAL A 13 3.70 -5.56 -6.27
N TYR A 14 4.96 -5.95 -6.45
CA TYR A 14 5.42 -6.63 -7.66
C TYR A 14 4.71 -7.99 -7.84
N GLU A 15 4.66 -8.81 -6.80
CA GLU A 15 4.01 -10.13 -6.81
C GLU A 15 2.50 -9.99 -6.97
N ALA A 16 1.88 -8.97 -6.36
CA ALA A 16 0.48 -8.65 -6.60
C ALA A 16 0.23 -8.31 -8.08
N ALA A 17 1.08 -7.50 -8.72
CA ALA A 17 0.93 -7.15 -10.13
C ALA A 17 1.07 -8.36 -11.06
N ASP A 18 2.10 -9.18 -10.84
CA ASP A 18 2.35 -10.42 -11.57
C ASP A 18 1.13 -11.36 -11.51
N SER A 19 0.58 -11.56 -10.31
CA SER A 19 -0.57 -12.44 -10.10
C SER A 19 -1.87 -11.99 -10.78
N LEU A 20 -1.97 -10.74 -11.22
CA LEU A 20 -3.18 -10.21 -11.87
C LEU A 20 -3.19 -10.45 -13.38
N ASP A 21 -2.11 -10.97 -13.97
CA ASP A 21 -2.05 -11.42 -15.36
C ASP A 21 -2.59 -10.37 -16.36
N PHE A 22 -2.20 -9.09 -16.22
CA PHE A 22 -2.64 -8.03 -17.14
C PHE A 22 -1.53 -7.53 -18.07
N ILE A 23 -0.29 -7.94 -17.83
CA ILE A 23 0.90 -7.57 -18.59
C ILE A 23 1.95 -8.67 -18.43
N ALA A 24 2.76 -8.91 -19.46
CA ALA A 24 3.93 -9.78 -19.35
C ALA A 24 5.02 -9.10 -18.50
N MET A 25 5.63 -9.83 -17.57
CA MET A 25 6.51 -9.20 -16.58
C MET A 25 7.82 -8.65 -17.17
N ASP A 26 8.29 -9.20 -18.28
CA ASP A 26 9.41 -8.63 -19.05
C ASP A 26 9.07 -7.25 -19.63
N GLN A 27 7.85 -7.10 -20.15
CA GLN A 27 7.34 -5.82 -20.66
C GLN A 27 7.14 -4.82 -19.50
N TYR A 28 6.58 -5.26 -18.37
CA TYR A 28 6.48 -4.42 -17.17
C TYR A 28 7.84 -3.91 -16.71
N GLN A 29 8.83 -4.80 -16.57
CA GLN A 29 10.19 -4.45 -16.13
C GLN A 29 10.87 -3.46 -17.08
N LYS A 30 10.65 -3.62 -18.39
CA LYS A 30 11.16 -2.70 -19.42
C LYS A 30 10.56 -1.30 -19.27
N GLU A 31 9.23 -1.18 -19.14
CA GLU A 31 8.59 0.13 -18.99
C GLU A 31 8.93 0.78 -17.64
N PHE A 32 8.99 -0.01 -16.58
CA PHE A 32 9.48 0.43 -15.27
C PHE A 32 10.92 0.96 -15.34
N TRP A 33 11.82 0.27 -16.05
CA TRP A 33 13.20 0.73 -16.25
C TRP A 33 13.26 2.05 -17.05
N LYS A 34 12.52 2.16 -18.16
CA LYS A 34 12.47 3.40 -18.97
C LYS A 34 11.93 4.57 -18.17
N LEU A 35 10.87 4.36 -17.39
CA LEU A 35 10.29 5.40 -16.53
C LEU A 35 11.33 5.89 -15.52
N ARG A 36 12.03 4.96 -14.85
CA ARG A 36 13.11 5.32 -13.92
C ARG A 36 14.17 6.18 -14.59
N GLN A 37 14.64 5.81 -15.78
CA GLN A 37 15.63 6.60 -16.50
C GLN A 37 15.14 8.02 -16.82
N ARG A 38 13.88 8.17 -17.23
CA ARG A 38 13.29 9.46 -17.57
C ARG A 38 13.09 10.37 -16.36
N GLU A 39 12.65 9.81 -15.24
CA GLU A 39 12.21 10.60 -14.08
C GLU A 39 13.32 10.83 -13.04
N TYR A 40 14.44 10.10 -13.11
CA TYR A 40 15.46 10.15 -12.05
C TYR A 40 16.16 11.51 -11.96
N GLU A 41 16.66 12.06 -13.06
CA GLU A 41 17.35 13.36 -13.04
C GLU A 41 16.44 14.51 -12.57
N PRO A 42 15.19 14.65 -13.08
CA PRO A 42 14.23 15.62 -12.53
C PRO A 42 13.96 15.44 -11.03
N PHE A 43 13.92 14.20 -10.54
CA PHE A 43 13.76 13.91 -9.12
C PHE A 43 14.97 14.36 -8.30
N LEU A 44 16.19 14.12 -8.77
CA LEU A 44 17.42 14.56 -8.11
C LEU A 44 17.50 16.08 -7.98
N GLU A 45 17.17 16.82 -9.05
CA GLU A 45 17.14 18.28 -9.02
C GLU A 45 16.20 18.83 -7.93
N ARG A 46 15.05 18.16 -7.74
CA ARG A 46 14.08 18.54 -6.70
C ARG A 46 14.56 18.22 -5.28
N CYS A 47 15.37 17.19 -5.11
CA CYS A 47 15.88 16.79 -3.81
C CYS A 47 17.05 17.66 -3.32
N LYS A 48 17.68 18.45 -4.20
CA LYS A 48 18.82 19.29 -3.83
C LYS A 48 18.50 20.21 -2.65
N PRO A 49 19.43 20.34 -1.67
CA PRO A 49 20.80 19.81 -1.66
C PRO A 49 20.94 18.40 -1.06
N LEU A 50 19.84 17.69 -0.78
CA LEU A 50 19.90 16.37 -0.16
C LEU A 50 20.41 15.31 -1.17
N PRO A 51 21.43 14.50 -0.80
CA PRO A 51 21.91 13.43 -1.65
C PRO A 51 20.91 12.26 -1.66
N VAL A 52 20.74 11.64 -2.83
CA VAL A 52 19.94 10.42 -3.02
C VAL A 52 20.88 9.28 -3.37
N ARG A 53 20.87 8.20 -2.60
CA ARG A 53 21.71 7.02 -2.86
C ARG A 53 21.01 6.05 -3.80
N GLN A 54 21.30 6.15 -5.10
CA GLN A 54 20.70 5.28 -6.11
C GLN A 54 20.90 3.80 -5.78
N GLY A 55 19.81 3.03 -5.77
CA GLY A 55 19.83 1.59 -5.52
C GLY A 55 19.75 1.20 -4.04
N ASP A 56 19.92 2.15 -3.11
CA ASP A 56 19.84 1.88 -1.69
C ASP A 56 18.40 2.07 -1.17
N LEU A 57 17.67 0.97 -1.00
CA LEU A 57 16.30 0.99 -0.48
C LEU A 57 16.20 1.45 0.99
N THR A 58 17.31 1.54 1.73
CA THR A 58 17.31 2.08 3.08
C THR A 58 17.26 3.61 3.10
N ASP A 59 17.62 4.25 1.98
CA ASP A 59 17.49 5.68 1.74
C ASP A 59 16.02 6.04 1.45
N PRO A 60 15.35 6.83 2.33
CA PRO A 60 13.95 7.17 2.14
C PRO A 60 13.69 7.94 0.84
N LEU A 61 14.63 8.73 0.34
CA LEU A 61 14.45 9.46 -0.92
C LEU A 61 14.50 8.52 -2.13
N TYR A 62 15.42 7.54 -2.12
CA TYR A 62 15.46 6.55 -3.19
C TYR A 62 14.25 5.60 -3.12
N PHE A 63 13.81 5.25 -1.92
CA PHE A 63 12.60 4.45 -1.74
C PHE A 63 11.34 5.17 -2.24
N ASP A 64 11.21 6.46 -1.97
CA ASP A 64 10.11 7.28 -2.50
C ASP A 64 10.11 7.25 -4.04
N PHE A 65 11.28 7.51 -4.63
CA PHE A 65 11.45 7.50 -6.08
C PHE A 65 11.12 6.15 -6.72
N ILE A 66 11.64 5.05 -6.17
CA ILE A 66 11.46 3.73 -6.77
C ILE A 66 10.02 3.24 -6.60
N SER A 67 9.36 3.54 -5.48
CA SER A 67 7.96 3.22 -5.26
C SER A 67 7.05 4.06 -6.16
N PHE A 68 7.31 5.37 -6.32
CA PHE A 68 6.65 6.20 -7.32
C PHE A 68 6.73 5.57 -8.71
N ALA A 69 7.93 5.20 -9.16
CA ALA A 69 8.11 4.62 -10.48
C ALA A 69 7.33 3.30 -10.62
N GLN A 70 7.31 2.47 -9.57
CA GLN A 70 6.59 1.20 -9.58
C GLN A 70 5.08 1.43 -9.78
N PHE A 71 4.49 2.30 -8.95
CA PHE A 71 3.06 2.62 -8.99
C PHE A 71 2.68 3.40 -10.25
N ALA A 72 3.52 4.30 -10.74
CA ALA A 72 3.29 5.04 -11.98
C ALA A 72 3.24 4.10 -13.20
N THR A 73 4.17 3.15 -13.30
CA THR A 73 4.12 2.12 -14.35
C THR A 73 2.85 1.28 -14.23
N LEU A 74 2.49 0.84 -13.01
CA LEU A 74 1.28 0.05 -12.79
C LEU A 74 0.01 0.81 -13.21
N ASN A 75 -0.11 2.09 -12.87
CA ASN A 75 -1.24 2.92 -13.28
C ASN A 75 -1.39 2.99 -14.80
N GLU A 76 -0.29 3.11 -15.53
CA GLU A 76 -0.34 3.19 -17.00
C GLU A 76 -0.69 1.83 -17.62
N GLU A 77 -0.02 0.77 -17.18
CA GLU A 77 -0.21 -0.55 -17.78
C GLU A 77 -1.57 -1.17 -17.45
N MET A 78 -2.15 -0.88 -16.27
CA MET A 78 -3.50 -1.35 -15.93
C MET A 78 -4.58 -0.72 -16.82
N ARG A 79 -4.40 0.51 -17.32
CA ARG A 79 -5.37 1.14 -18.26
C ARG A 79 -5.52 0.32 -19.53
N TYR A 80 -4.41 -0.25 -20.01
CA TYR A 80 -4.33 -1.04 -21.24
C TYR A 80 -4.15 -2.54 -20.97
N GLY A 81 -4.49 -3.00 -19.77
CA GLY A 81 -4.31 -4.39 -19.34
C GLY A 81 -4.88 -5.38 -20.34
N LYS A 82 -4.09 -6.40 -20.67
CA LYS A 82 -4.42 -7.43 -21.66
C LYS A 82 -5.19 -8.58 -20.99
N GLN A 83 -6.07 -9.21 -21.76
CA GLN A 83 -6.76 -10.45 -21.33
C GLN A 83 -5.93 -11.69 -21.63
N THR A 84 -5.15 -11.64 -22.71
CA THR A 84 -4.35 -12.75 -23.21
C THR A 84 -3.09 -12.20 -23.84
N PHE A 85 -1.94 -12.77 -23.51
CA PHE A 85 -0.64 -12.37 -24.05
C PHE A 85 0.35 -13.52 -23.96
N GLN A 86 1.47 -13.39 -24.68
CA GLN A 86 2.62 -14.27 -24.51
C GLN A 86 3.56 -13.65 -23.49
N GLU A 87 4.12 -14.50 -22.63
CA GLU A 87 5.16 -14.15 -21.69
C GLU A 87 6.36 -15.06 -21.88
N TRP A 88 7.56 -14.52 -21.69
CA TRP A 88 8.78 -15.32 -21.72
C TRP A 88 8.78 -16.36 -20.60
N CYS A 89 9.15 -17.59 -20.95
CA CYS A 89 9.18 -18.73 -20.04
C CYS A 89 10.43 -19.55 -20.32
N GLU A 90 11.36 -19.60 -19.36
CA GLU A 90 12.64 -20.30 -19.51
C GLU A 90 12.46 -21.81 -19.78
N GLU A 91 11.44 -22.39 -19.16
CA GLU A 91 11.16 -23.84 -19.18
C GLU A 91 10.24 -24.27 -20.34
N CYS A 92 9.78 -23.34 -21.17
CA CYS A 92 8.85 -23.62 -22.27
C CYS A 92 9.60 -23.92 -23.57
N GLU A 93 9.07 -24.84 -24.39
CA GLU A 93 9.70 -25.30 -25.65
C GLU A 93 10.01 -24.14 -26.62
N ASP A 94 9.05 -23.23 -26.81
CA ASP A 94 9.20 -22.03 -27.64
C ASP A 94 9.66 -20.80 -26.85
N GLN A 95 10.14 -20.99 -25.62
CA GLN A 95 10.48 -19.93 -24.66
C GLN A 95 9.34 -18.94 -24.37
N GLN A 96 8.10 -19.35 -24.64
CA GLN A 96 6.90 -18.55 -24.44
C GLN A 96 5.80 -19.39 -23.80
N ARG A 97 5.01 -18.75 -22.95
CA ARG A 97 3.75 -19.28 -22.43
C ARG A 97 2.63 -18.30 -22.71
N THR A 98 1.47 -18.85 -23.07
CA THR A 98 0.24 -18.05 -23.18
C THR A 98 -0.34 -17.87 -21.80
N ILE A 99 -0.46 -16.61 -21.37
CA ILE A 99 -1.14 -16.23 -20.15
C ILE A 99 -2.54 -15.76 -20.49
N GLN A 100 -3.51 -16.20 -19.70
CA GLN A 100 -4.90 -15.78 -19.79
C GLN A 100 -5.37 -15.26 -18.44
N ARG A 101 -5.77 -14.00 -18.41
CA ARG A 101 -6.28 -13.34 -17.21
C ARG A 101 -7.57 -13.99 -16.74
N SER A 102 -7.74 -14.08 -15.43
CA SER A 102 -8.97 -14.58 -14.80
C SER A 102 -10.21 -13.84 -15.33
N ALA A 103 -11.30 -14.59 -15.55
CA ALA A 103 -12.58 -14.04 -16.00
C ALA A 103 -13.19 -13.04 -15.00
N GLU A 104 -12.86 -13.17 -13.71
CA GLU A 104 -13.30 -12.25 -12.65
C GLU A 104 -12.66 -10.86 -12.79
N LEU A 105 -11.49 -10.78 -13.43
CA LEU A 105 -10.74 -9.55 -13.70
C LEU A 105 -10.84 -9.13 -15.17
N ARG A 106 -11.95 -9.47 -15.83
CA ARG A 106 -12.17 -9.11 -17.23
C ARG A 106 -12.24 -7.60 -17.42
N ASP A 107 -12.74 -6.83 -16.47
CA ASP A 107 -12.75 -5.37 -16.57
C ASP A 107 -11.43 -4.77 -16.05
N ASN A 108 -10.75 -3.94 -16.84
CA ASN A 108 -9.54 -3.24 -16.40
C ASN A 108 -9.80 -2.31 -15.20
N GLN A 109 -11.03 -1.84 -15.01
CA GLN A 109 -11.40 -1.04 -13.83
C GLN A 109 -11.27 -1.84 -12.51
N SER A 110 -11.34 -3.18 -12.57
CA SER A 110 -11.19 -4.05 -11.40
C SER A 110 -9.74 -4.30 -10.99
N LEU A 111 -8.76 -4.00 -11.86
CA LEU A 111 -7.34 -4.30 -11.61
C LEU A 111 -6.77 -3.50 -10.45
N ALA A 112 -7.08 -2.20 -10.38
CA ALA A 112 -6.55 -1.33 -9.33
C ALA A 112 -7.02 -1.77 -7.94
N PRO A 113 -8.34 -1.94 -7.67
CA PRO A 113 -8.80 -2.51 -6.40
C PRO A 113 -8.18 -3.87 -6.07
N ALA A 114 -8.09 -4.78 -7.05
CA ALA A 114 -7.51 -6.11 -6.84
C ALA A 114 -6.00 -6.05 -6.50
N LEU A 115 -5.26 -5.15 -7.14
CA LEU A 115 -3.84 -4.92 -6.87
C LEU A 115 -3.63 -4.42 -5.44
N LEU A 116 -4.37 -3.39 -5.04
CA LEU A 116 -4.26 -2.79 -3.70
C LEU A 116 -4.59 -3.82 -2.61
N GLN A 117 -5.63 -4.63 -2.84
CA GLN A 117 -5.99 -5.72 -1.93
C GLN A 117 -4.87 -6.76 -1.81
N ARG A 118 -4.43 -7.36 -2.92
CA ARG A 118 -3.40 -8.41 -2.92
C ARG A 118 -2.06 -7.91 -2.37
N ALA A 119 -1.67 -6.69 -2.72
CA ALA A 119 -0.45 -6.08 -2.20
C ALA A 119 -0.53 -5.87 -0.68
N GLY A 120 -1.63 -5.30 -0.18
CA GLY A 120 -1.84 -5.14 1.25
C GLY A 120 -1.84 -6.45 2.01
N ASP A 121 -2.55 -7.46 1.49
CA ASP A 121 -2.63 -8.80 2.10
C ASP A 121 -1.24 -9.45 2.16
N ALA A 122 -0.45 -9.35 1.08
CA ALA A 122 0.91 -9.88 1.03
C ALA A 122 1.87 -9.13 1.98
N ILE A 123 1.76 -7.81 2.12
CA ILE A 123 2.56 -7.04 3.08
C ILE A 123 2.22 -7.51 4.49
N TYR A 124 0.94 -7.50 4.85
CA TYR A 124 0.50 -7.86 6.21
C TYR A 124 0.85 -9.31 6.56
N ALA A 125 0.67 -10.26 5.64
CA ALA A 125 1.11 -11.64 5.81
C ALA A 125 2.63 -11.74 6.04
N GLY A 126 3.43 -10.95 5.32
CA GLY A 126 4.88 -10.86 5.54
C GLY A 126 5.26 -10.24 6.90
N LEU A 127 4.44 -9.33 7.44
CA LEU A 127 4.62 -8.83 8.80
C LEU A 127 4.30 -9.91 9.85
N GLN A 128 3.21 -10.65 9.67
CA GLN A 128 2.79 -11.70 10.61
C GLN A 128 3.75 -12.90 10.62
N SER A 129 4.21 -13.33 9.45
CA SER A 129 5.09 -14.51 9.31
C SER A 129 6.58 -14.19 9.41
N GLY A 130 6.94 -12.90 9.38
CA GLY A 130 8.32 -12.46 9.21
C GLY A 130 8.77 -12.53 7.75
N PHE A 131 9.86 -11.82 7.43
CA PHE A 131 10.38 -11.74 6.07
C PHE A 131 11.91 -11.70 6.07
N ARG A 132 12.53 -12.64 5.33
CA ARG A 132 14.00 -12.75 5.18
C ARG A 132 14.77 -12.70 6.50
N GLY A 133 14.28 -13.42 7.51
CA GLY A 133 14.91 -13.51 8.83
C GLY A 133 14.64 -12.33 9.76
N GLU A 134 13.86 -11.33 9.32
CA GLU A 134 13.36 -10.25 10.17
C GLU A 134 11.94 -10.59 10.65
N THR A 135 11.71 -10.51 11.96
CA THR A 135 10.38 -10.63 12.57
C THR A 135 9.82 -9.25 12.89
N TYR A 136 8.50 -9.13 12.83
CA TYR A 136 7.79 -7.88 13.10
C TYR A 136 6.82 -8.10 14.26
N ASP A 137 6.80 -7.16 15.20
CA ASP A 137 5.91 -7.20 16.36
C ASP A 137 4.55 -6.59 15.99
N VAL A 138 3.90 -7.19 14.98
CA VAL A 138 2.60 -6.74 14.49
C VAL A 138 1.50 -7.32 15.40
N PRO A 139 0.48 -6.53 15.80
CA PRO A 139 -0.58 -7.04 16.64
C PRO A 139 -1.34 -8.19 15.97
N GLN A 140 -1.82 -9.13 16.78
CA GLN A 140 -2.73 -10.17 16.31
C GLN A 140 -4.05 -9.54 15.86
N PRO A 141 -4.75 -10.12 14.86
CA PRO A 141 -6.05 -9.63 14.44
C PRO A 141 -7.03 -9.56 15.62
N CYS A 142 -7.78 -8.46 15.70
CA CYS A 142 -8.87 -8.33 16.65
C CYS A 142 -9.93 -9.42 16.43
N PRO A 143 -10.59 -9.88 17.52
CA PRO A 143 -11.72 -10.79 17.38
C PRO A 143 -12.90 -10.10 16.66
N THR A 144 -13.76 -10.90 16.03
CA THR A 144 -15.00 -10.40 15.42
C THR A 144 -15.84 -9.65 16.45
N GLY A 145 -16.29 -8.44 16.08
CA GLY A 145 -17.08 -7.58 16.96
C GLY A 145 -16.26 -6.71 17.92
N ALA A 146 -14.93 -6.63 17.76
CA ALA A 146 -14.11 -5.68 18.48
C ALA A 146 -14.60 -4.24 18.29
N SER A 147 -14.49 -3.44 19.35
CA SER A 147 -14.85 -2.02 19.33
C SER A 147 -13.93 -1.22 18.41
N LEU A 148 -14.40 -0.04 17.98
CA LEU A 148 -13.59 0.88 17.18
C LEU A 148 -12.30 1.28 17.89
N ASP A 149 -12.34 1.48 19.20
CA ASP A 149 -11.17 1.85 19.99
C ASP A 149 -10.13 0.72 20.06
N GLU A 150 -10.57 -0.53 20.20
CA GLU A 150 -9.70 -1.70 20.12
C GLU A 150 -9.07 -1.85 18.73
N LEU A 151 -9.87 -1.69 17.67
CA LEU A 151 -9.38 -1.71 16.29
C LEU A 151 -8.36 -0.59 16.06
N ALA A 152 -8.65 0.65 16.45
CA ALA A 152 -7.76 1.79 16.31
C ALA A 152 -6.45 1.60 17.10
N SER A 153 -6.51 1.05 18.31
CA SER A 153 -5.32 0.71 19.10
C SER A 153 -4.44 -0.33 18.41
N CYS A 154 -5.03 -1.34 17.76
CA CYS A 154 -4.25 -2.33 17.02
C CYS A 154 -3.73 -1.77 15.69
N VAL A 155 -4.50 -0.91 15.00
CA VAL A 155 -4.01 -0.18 13.83
C VAL A 155 -2.79 0.68 14.20
N GLN A 156 -2.79 1.33 15.37
CA GLN A 156 -1.61 2.03 15.88
C GLN A 156 -0.41 1.07 16.01
N GLY A 157 -0.60 -0.12 16.58
CA GLY A 157 0.47 -1.13 16.66
C GLY A 157 1.01 -1.58 15.31
N VAL A 158 0.16 -1.72 14.28
CA VAL A 158 0.61 -1.99 12.91
C VAL A 158 1.49 -0.84 12.39
N LEU A 159 1.07 0.41 12.60
CA LEU A 159 1.82 1.59 12.15
C LEU A 159 3.10 1.84 12.97
N ASP A 160 3.13 1.42 14.22
CA ASP A 160 4.34 1.46 15.05
C ASP A 160 5.44 0.55 14.47
N VAL A 161 5.07 -0.56 13.82
CA VAL A 161 6.03 -1.35 13.02
C VAL A 161 6.61 -0.50 11.90
N PHE A 162 5.80 0.22 11.13
CA PHE A 162 6.29 1.09 10.04
C PHE A 162 7.25 2.17 10.57
N VAL A 163 6.92 2.80 11.70
CA VAL A 163 7.79 3.79 12.35
C VAL A 163 9.09 3.15 12.83
N SER A 164 9.01 2.01 13.53
CA SER A 164 10.20 1.30 14.05
C SER A 164 11.14 0.82 12.95
N LYS A 165 10.61 0.48 11.77
CA LYS A 165 11.38 0.10 10.59
C LYS A 165 11.82 1.29 9.75
N GLY A 166 11.52 2.51 10.19
CA GLY A 166 12.00 3.76 9.61
C GLY A 166 11.32 4.13 8.29
N TYR A 167 10.06 3.73 8.09
CA TYR A 167 9.23 4.17 6.97
C TYR A 167 8.70 5.59 7.17
N ALA A 168 8.27 5.92 8.39
CA ALA A 168 7.81 7.25 8.78
C ALA A 168 8.51 7.71 10.06
N GLN A 169 8.56 9.01 10.30
CA GLN A 169 9.12 9.55 11.54
C GLN A 169 8.17 9.31 12.72
N LYS A 170 6.86 9.42 12.48
CA LYS A 170 5.81 9.23 13.48
C LYS A 170 4.52 8.78 12.80
N ALA A 171 3.73 7.96 13.49
CA ALA A 171 2.36 7.62 13.12
C ALA A 171 1.45 7.85 14.33
N GLN A 172 0.24 8.36 14.11
CA GLN A 172 -0.75 8.56 15.16
C GLN A 172 -2.14 8.23 14.65
N VAL A 173 -2.84 7.35 15.35
CA VAL A 173 -4.25 7.02 15.12
C VAL A 173 -5.12 7.83 16.08
N SER A 174 -6.26 8.31 15.62
CA SER A 174 -7.22 9.06 16.45
C SER A 174 -8.65 8.75 16.03
N CYS A 175 -9.45 8.19 16.94
CA CYS A 175 -10.87 7.93 16.70
C CYS A 175 -11.63 9.24 16.48
N VAL A 176 -12.49 9.27 15.47
CA VAL A 176 -13.41 10.38 15.20
C VAL A 176 -14.74 10.01 15.83
N ASN A 177 -15.16 10.76 16.87
CA ASN A 177 -16.39 10.54 17.65
C ASN A 177 -16.43 9.25 18.51
N CYS A 178 -15.40 8.99 19.32
CA CYS A 178 -15.45 7.95 20.37
C CYS A 178 -16.15 8.41 21.67
N HIS A 179 -16.71 9.62 21.72
CA HIS A 179 -17.33 10.16 22.93
C HIS A 179 -18.81 9.79 23.06
N ARG A 180 -19.11 8.90 24.02
CA ARG A 180 -20.35 8.98 24.80
C ARG A 180 -20.42 10.37 25.44
N ASP A 181 -21.33 11.22 25.01
CA ASP A 181 -21.83 12.27 25.89
C ASP A 181 -22.76 11.61 26.91
N GLU A 182 -22.41 11.65 28.20
CA GLU A 182 -23.25 11.13 29.30
C GLU A 182 -24.60 11.88 29.44
N HIS A 183 -24.82 12.92 28.63
CA HIS A 183 -26.01 13.78 28.68
C HIS A 183 -26.84 13.81 27.39
N SER A 184 -26.52 13.03 26.36
CA SER A 184 -27.39 12.92 25.18
C SER A 184 -28.47 11.86 25.39
N ILE A 185 -29.63 12.33 25.86
CA ILE A 185 -30.88 11.58 25.86
C ILE A 185 -31.37 11.57 24.41
N GLU A 186 -31.12 10.46 23.71
CA GLU A 186 -31.74 9.95 22.48
C GLU A 186 -30.67 9.45 21.50
N TRP A 187 -30.24 8.20 21.69
CA TRP A 187 -29.88 7.38 20.54
C TRP A 187 -30.37 5.94 20.71
N HIS A 188 -31.26 5.55 19.80
CA HIS A 188 -31.72 4.18 19.66
C HIS A 188 -30.68 3.39 18.85
N GLY A 189 -29.83 2.64 19.56
CA GLY A 189 -29.21 1.41 19.05
C GLY A 189 -27.87 1.57 18.36
N ALA A 190 -26.78 1.58 19.16
CA ALA A 190 -25.48 1.12 18.67
C ALA A 190 -25.56 -0.38 18.51
N GLY A 191 -26.05 -0.83 17.36
CA GLY A 191 -25.55 -2.08 16.84
C GLY A 191 -24.02 -1.96 16.72
N ALA A 192 -23.30 -2.97 17.19
CA ALA A 192 -21.91 -3.19 16.78
C ALA A 192 -21.89 -3.18 15.24
N GLY A 193 -21.36 -2.13 14.60
CA GLY A 193 -21.65 -1.93 13.17
C GLY A 193 -20.77 -0.96 12.38
N GLY A 194 -20.09 0.00 13.01
CA GLY A 194 -19.18 0.86 12.27
C GLY A 194 -18.77 2.14 13.00
N GLY A 195 -17.71 2.79 12.50
CA GLY A 195 -17.11 3.99 13.07
C GLY A 195 -15.99 4.55 12.19
N ALA A 196 -15.38 5.66 12.61
CA ALA A 196 -14.33 6.30 11.83
C ALA A 196 -13.11 6.64 12.69
N PHE A 197 -11.93 6.52 12.12
CA PHE A 197 -10.69 7.00 12.71
C PHE A 197 -9.84 7.72 11.68
N THR A 198 -8.89 8.50 12.15
CA THR A 198 -7.88 9.13 11.30
C THR A 198 -6.51 8.59 11.61
N VAL A 199 -5.66 8.54 10.61
CA VAL A 199 -4.24 8.23 10.72
C VAL A 199 -3.47 9.47 10.29
N HIS A 200 -2.49 9.88 11.08
CA HIS A 200 -1.54 10.92 10.72
C HIS A 200 -0.14 10.32 10.65
N LEU A 201 0.49 10.44 9.48
CA LEU A 201 1.87 10.02 9.24
C LEU A 201 2.76 11.24 9.03
N GLU A 202 3.76 11.40 9.90
CA GLU A 202 4.78 12.44 9.77
C GLU A 202 5.96 11.92 8.95
N ARG A 203 6.26 12.63 7.85
CA ARG A 203 7.38 12.36 6.94
C ARG A 203 7.49 10.88 6.52
N PRO A 204 6.45 10.29 5.91
CA PRO A 204 6.56 8.95 5.34
C PRO A 204 7.56 8.95 4.17
N SER A 205 8.19 7.80 3.94
CA SER A 205 9.18 7.59 2.87
C SER A 205 8.58 7.57 1.46
N THR A 206 7.30 7.90 1.31
CA THR A 206 6.57 7.92 0.03
C THR A 206 5.87 9.27 -0.22
N LEU A 207 6.18 10.29 0.59
CA LEU A 207 5.48 11.56 0.58
C LEU A 207 5.48 12.24 -0.80
N TRP A 208 6.62 12.25 -1.51
CA TRP A 208 6.70 12.86 -2.83
C TRP A 208 5.93 12.05 -3.87
N GLY A 209 6.10 10.73 -3.90
CA GLY A 209 5.46 9.83 -4.84
C GLY A 209 3.93 9.84 -4.72
N LEU A 210 3.41 9.87 -3.49
CA LEU A 210 1.99 10.07 -3.20
C LEU A 210 1.48 11.38 -3.81
N GLY A 211 2.20 12.48 -3.59
CA GLY A 211 1.82 13.78 -4.15
C GLY A 211 1.90 13.85 -5.67
N ARG A 212 2.89 13.16 -6.27
CA ARG A 212 3.10 13.13 -7.71
C ARG A 212 2.01 12.34 -8.44
N LEU A 213 1.45 11.31 -7.79
CA LEU A 213 0.39 10.46 -8.33
C LEU A 213 -1.02 10.96 -8.00
N ASN A 214 -1.16 11.99 -7.16
CA ASN A 214 -2.46 12.52 -6.74
C ASN A 214 -3.28 13.08 -7.93
N GLY A 215 -4.62 12.93 -7.88
CA GLY A 215 -5.57 13.59 -8.80
C GLY A 215 -5.81 12.93 -10.17
N GLY A 216 -5.19 11.79 -10.48
CA GLY A 216 -5.45 11.06 -11.74
C GLY A 216 -4.97 9.60 -11.80
N SER A 217 -4.43 9.08 -10.70
CA SER A 217 -3.95 7.71 -10.58
C SER A 217 -4.96 6.85 -9.82
N SER A 218 -5.13 5.60 -10.23
CA SER A 218 -5.99 4.62 -9.56
C SER A 218 -5.30 3.95 -8.37
N VAL A 219 -3.96 3.95 -8.34
CA VAL A 219 -3.14 3.39 -7.25
C VAL A 219 -2.00 4.32 -6.88
N ALA A 220 -1.57 4.29 -5.61
CA ALA A 220 -0.50 5.15 -5.08
C ALA A 220 0.31 4.41 -3.99
N PRO A 221 1.58 4.79 -3.74
CA PRO A 221 2.48 4.11 -2.80
C PRO A 221 2.15 4.39 -1.32
N ALA A 222 0.91 4.11 -0.92
CA ALA A 222 0.42 4.24 0.47
C ALA A 222 0.55 2.90 1.21
N PHE A 223 1.77 2.37 1.33
CA PHE A 223 1.99 1.01 1.84
C PHE A 223 1.42 0.78 3.24
N ASP A 224 1.47 1.81 4.08
CA ASP A 224 0.84 1.88 5.39
C ASP A 224 -0.68 1.68 5.27
N ALA A 225 -1.39 2.50 4.49
CA ALA A 225 -2.81 2.30 4.23
C ALA A 225 -3.16 0.92 3.67
N LEU A 226 -2.37 0.38 2.72
CA LEU A 226 -2.61 -0.96 2.18
C LEU A 226 -2.53 -2.03 3.27
N THR A 227 -1.59 -1.87 4.20
CA THR A 227 -1.39 -2.79 5.32
C THR A 227 -2.51 -2.63 6.36
N VAL A 228 -2.93 -1.41 6.67
CA VAL A 228 -4.07 -1.15 7.55
C VAL A 228 -5.35 -1.75 6.98
N ALA A 229 -5.61 -1.60 5.69
CA ALA A 229 -6.76 -2.22 5.03
C ALA A 229 -6.72 -3.75 5.11
N ALA A 230 -5.54 -4.37 4.95
CA ALA A 230 -5.37 -5.82 5.08
C ALA A 230 -5.54 -6.31 6.52
N TYR A 231 -5.02 -5.56 7.49
CA TYR A 231 -5.24 -5.82 8.91
C TYR A 231 -6.75 -5.82 9.25
N LEU A 232 -7.47 -4.77 8.84
CA LEU A 232 -8.91 -4.64 9.10
C LEU A 232 -9.72 -5.76 8.42
N ARG A 233 -9.38 -6.14 7.18
CA ARG A 233 -9.99 -7.31 6.52
C ARG A 233 -9.76 -8.60 7.30
N THR A 234 -8.56 -8.79 7.85
CA THR A 234 -8.24 -9.97 8.68
C THR A 234 -9.02 -9.97 10.00
N CYS A 235 -9.41 -8.79 10.50
CA CYS A 235 -10.33 -8.64 11.63
C CYS A 235 -11.82 -8.78 11.24
N HIS A 236 -12.11 -9.19 10.00
CA HIS A 236 -13.45 -9.28 9.43
C HIS A 236 -14.20 -7.94 9.31
N CYS A 237 -13.47 -6.83 9.23
CA CYS A 237 -14.06 -5.51 9.00
C CYS A 237 -13.97 -5.13 7.52
N GLN A 238 -15.01 -4.49 7.00
CA GLN A 238 -14.92 -3.74 5.75
C GLN A 238 -14.52 -2.31 6.06
N ALA A 239 -13.64 -1.72 5.25
CA ALA A 239 -13.24 -0.35 5.45
C ALA A 239 -13.01 0.38 4.13
N SER A 240 -13.32 1.66 4.13
CA SER A 240 -12.94 2.59 3.07
C SER A 240 -12.02 3.67 3.64
N TRP A 241 -11.16 4.23 2.80
CA TRP A 241 -10.22 5.24 3.23
C TRP A 241 -9.93 6.27 2.14
N SER A 242 -9.48 7.43 2.57
CA SER A 242 -9.00 8.50 1.69
C SER A 242 -7.73 9.11 2.27
N ILE A 243 -6.83 9.53 1.38
CA ILE A 243 -5.55 10.14 1.74
C ILE A 243 -5.55 11.61 1.36
N LYS A 244 -5.09 12.45 2.28
CA LYS A 244 -4.82 13.87 2.06
C LYS A 244 -3.37 14.18 2.38
N GLN A 245 -2.64 14.65 1.37
CA GLN A 245 -1.27 15.09 1.56
C GLN A 245 -1.20 16.41 2.35
N ARG A 246 -0.22 16.51 3.24
CA ARG A 246 0.19 17.74 3.93
C ARG A 246 1.64 18.08 3.56
N ALA A 247 2.09 19.28 3.93
CA ALA A 247 3.45 19.73 3.64
C ALA A 247 4.53 18.76 4.16
N ASN A 248 4.34 18.19 5.36
CA ASN A 248 5.32 17.33 6.03
C ASN A 248 4.78 15.92 6.36
N GLY A 249 3.70 15.50 5.72
CA GLY A 249 3.05 14.25 6.10
C GLY A 249 1.81 13.95 5.31
N VAL A 250 1.06 12.96 5.80
CA VAL A 250 -0.17 12.48 5.18
C VAL A 250 -1.20 12.28 6.28
N ASP A 251 -2.43 12.68 6.00
CA ASP A 251 -3.58 12.25 6.79
C ASP A 251 -4.38 11.23 6.00
N GLU A 252 -4.91 10.26 6.72
CA GLU A 252 -5.84 9.29 6.22
C GLU A 252 -7.12 9.37 7.02
N THR A 253 -8.25 9.32 6.34
CA THR A 253 -9.57 9.17 6.99
C THR A 253 -10.09 7.80 6.66
N TRP A 254 -10.44 7.03 7.69
CA TRP A 254 -10.93 5.67 7.61
C TRP A 254 -12.37 5.58 8.08
N GLU A 255 -13.21 4.92 7.31
CA GLU A 255 -14.57 4.53 7.68
C GLU A 255 -14.62 3.00 7.74
N VAL A 256 -15.00 2.46 8.90
CA VAL A 256 -15.07 1.02 9.17
C VAL A 256 -16.52 0.60 9.28
N HIS A 257 -16.87 -0.50 8.64
CA HIS A 257 -18.17 -1.14 8.65
C HIS A 257 -17.99 -2.58 9.15
N ALA A 258 -18.79 -2.98 10.14
CA ALA A 258 -18.80 -4.33 10.71
C ALA A 258 -19.99 -5.14 10.16
#